data_AF-A0A1M7CSC0-F1
#
_entry.id   AF-A0A1M7CSC0-F1
#
_cell.length_a   1.000
_cell.length_b   1.000
_cell.length_c   1.000
_cell.angle_alpha   90.00
_cell.angle_beta   90.00
_cell.angle_gamma   90.00
#
_symmetry.space_group_name_H-M   'P 1'
#
loop_
_entity.id
_entity.type
_entity.pdbx_description
1 polymer ?
#
loop_
_entity_poly.entity_id
_entity_poly.type
_entity_poly.pdbx_seq_one_letter_code
_entity_poly.pdbx_strand_id
1 'polypeptide(L)'
;MKYKKWTLAQKLEILAASEDTGIVEACRKFGVSTASLYNWKKKYEHKGEAGLKVTYDTKSKELKDAEEENRILRKLLSNKEIELEVQREL
;
A
#
# COMPACT_ATOMS: atom_id res chain seq x y z
N MET A 1 -18.96 -1.90 15.66
CA MET A 1 -18.82 -3.13 14.84
C MET A 1 -17.49 -3.80 15.17
N LYS A 2 -17.47 -5.11 15.43
CA LYS A 2 -16.22 -5.88 15.59
C LYS A 2 -15.80 -6.39 14.21
N TYR A 3 -14.65 -5.95 13.71
CA TYR A 3 -14.09 -6.44 12.45
C TYR A 3 -13.44 -7.81 12.67
N LYS A 4 -13.73 -8.77 11.79
CA LYS A 4 -13.06 -10.08 11.80
C LYS A 4 -11.58 -9.88 11.52
N LYS A 5 -10.73 -10.29 12.44
CA LYS A 5 -9.27 -10.29 12.25
C LYS A 5 -8.88 -11.57 11.50
N TRP A 6 -8.12 -11.39 10.42
CA TRP A 6 -7.61 -12.49 9.60
C TRP A 6 -6.14 -12.72 9.89
N THR A 7 -5.78 -13.96 10.23
CA THR A 7 -4.38 -14.37 10.40
C THR A 7 -3.66 -14.43 9.05
N LEU A 8 -2.32 -14.46 9.07
CA LEU A 8 -1.54 -14.60 7.83
C LEU A 8 -1.91 -15.89 7.08
N ALA A 9 -1.98 -17.01 7.80
CA ALA A 9 -2.33 -18.31 7.22
C ALA A 9 -3.70 -18.26 6.52
N GLN A 10 -4.72 -17.67 7.16
CA GLN A 10 -6.03 -17.52 6.56
C GLN A 10 -6.01 -16.63 5.31
N LYS A 11 -5.23 -15.54 5.30
CA LYS A 11 -5.11 -14.69 4.11
C LYS A 11 -4.48 -15.44 2.94
N LEU A 12 -3.45 -16.26 3.20
CA LEU A 12 -2.79 -17.08 2.19
C LEU A 12 -3.72 -18.15 1.64
N GLU A 13 -4.45 -18.84 2.52
CA GLU A 13 -5.45 -19.84 2.12
C GLU A 13 -6.53 -19.22 1.21
N ILE A 14 -7.05 -18.04 1.57
CA ILE A 14 -8.08 -17.36 0.78
C ILE A 14 -7.52 -16.87 -0.55
N LEU A 15 -6.28 -16.38 -0.59
CA LEU A 15 -5.63 -15.96 -1.84
C LEU A 15 -5.43 -17.14 -2.78
N ALA A 16 -4.91 -18.27 -2.29
CA ALA A 16 -4.76 -19.50 -3.08
C ALA A 16 -6.11 -19.98 -3.62
N ALA A 17 -7.15 -20.04 -2.78
CA ALA A 17 -8.50 -20.40 -3.23
C ALA A 17 -9.06 -19.43 -4.28
N SER A 18 -8.67 -18.14 -4.23
CA SER A 18 -9.09 -17.14 -5.19
C SER A 18 -8.37 -17.22 -6.54
N GLU A 19 -7.21 -17.88 -6.60
CA GLU A 19 -6.52 -18.18 -7.86
C GLU A 19 -7.20 -19.33 -8.59
N ASP A 20 -7.69 -20.34 -7.86
CA ASP A 20 -8.39 -21.50 -8.45
C ASP A 20 -9.83 -21.20 -8.84
N THR A 21 -10.60 -20.55 -7.96
CA THR A 21 -12.07 -20.34 -8.13
C THR A 21 -12.44 -18.91 -8.52
N GLY A 22 -11.47 -17.99 -8.49
CA GLY A 22 -11.73 -16.57 -8.67
C GLY A 22 -12.17 -15.85 -7.40
N ILE A 23 -12.06 -14.52 -7.43
CA ILE A 23 -12.23 -13.64 -6.27
C ILE A 23 -13.65 -13.70 -5.69
N VAL A 24 -14.69 -13.72 -6.54
CA VAL A 24 -16.09 -13.63 -6.09
C VAL A 24 -16.51 -14.90 -5.35
N GLU A 25 -16.13 -16.07 -5.85
CA GLU A 25 -16.46 -17.36 -5.24
C GLU A 25 -15.70 -17.57 -3.94
N ALA A 26 -14.39 -17.24 -3.91
CA ALA A 26 -13.61 -17.22 -2.69
C ALA A 26 -14.20 -16.26 -1.63
N CYS A 27 -14.66 -15.07 -2.04
CA CYS A 27 -15.32 -14.13 -1.12
C CYS A 27 -16.58 -14.72 -0.49
N ARG A 28 -17.43 -15.40 -1.27
CA ARG A 28 -18.63 -16.09 -0.78
C ARG A 28 -18.30 -17.24 0.16
N LYS A 29 -17.31 -18.07 -0.19
CA LYS A 29 -16.88 -19.24 0.59
C LYS A 29 -16.34 -18.86 1.97
N PHE A 30 -15.49 -17.84 2.05
CA PHE A 30 -14.82 -17.46 3.29
C PHE A 30 -15.50 -16.30 4.04
N GLY A 31 -16.50 -15.66 3.43
CA GLY A 31 -17.17 -14.48 4.00
C GLY A 31 -16.22 -13.28 4.09
N VAL A 32 -15.33 -13.12 3.12
CA VAL A 32 -14.45 -11.94 2.99
C VAL A 32 -15.04 -10.97 1.96
N SER A 33 -14.87 -9.67 2.17
CA SER A 33 -15.28 -8.70 1.15
C SER A 33 -14.31 -8.71 -0.02
N THR A 34 -14.84 -8.50 -1.23
CA THR A 34 -14.04 -8.37 -2.46
C THR A 34 -12.96 -7.30 -2.33
N ALA A 35 -13.30 -6.15 -1.73
CA ALA A 35 -12.35 -5.07 -1.47
C ALA A 35 -11.15 -5.52 -0.60
N SER A 36 -11.40 -6.34 0.43
CA SER A 36 -10.32 -6.85 1.28
C SER A 36 -9.42 -7.81 0.50
N LEU A 37 -10.03 -8.71 -0.29
CA LEU A 37 -9.29 -9.71 -1.06
C LEU A 37 -8.43 -9.07 -2.16
N TYR A 38 -8.96 -8.08 -2.89
CA TYR A 38 -8.17 -7.29 -3.85
C TYR A 38 -7.00 -6.57 -3.19
N ASN A 39 -7.22 -5.98 -2.01
CA ASN A 39 -6.15 -5.30 -1.27
C ASN A 39 -5.05 -6.28 -0.83
N TRP A 40 -5.43 -7.47 -0.36
CA TRP A 40 -4.48 -8.53 -0.04
C TRP A 40 -3.71 -9.00 -1.27
N LYS A 41 -4.39 -9.23 -2.40
CA LYS A 41 -3.75 -9.62 -3.66
C LYS A 41 -2.71 -8.61 -4.10
N LYS A 42 -3.05 -7.31 -4.11
CA LYS A 42 -2.12 -6.23 -4.43
C LYS A 42 -0.91 -6.18 -3.50
N LYS A 43 -1.13 -6.36 -2.18
CA LYS A 43 -0.04 -6.39 -1.19
C LYS A 43 0.86 -7.60 -1.36
N TYR A 44 0.28 -8.75 -1.68
CA TYR A 44 1.00 -9.99 -1.96
C TYR A 44 1.83 -9.89 -3.24
N GLU A 45 1.27 -9.35 -4.32
CA GLU A 45 2.01 -9.11 -5.58
C GLU A 45 3.20 -8.16 -5.38
N HIS A 46 3.07 -7.15 -4.51
CA HIS A 46 4.14 -6.17 -4.28
C HIS A 46 5.23 -6.64 -3.29
N LYS A 47 4.88 -7.37 -2.23
CA LYS A 47 5.80 -7.71 -1.12
C LYS A 47 5.78 -9.18 -0.70
N GLY A 48 5.14 -10.06 -1.48
CA GLY A 48 4.89 -11.44 -1.11
C GLY A 48 4.12 -11.56 0.21
N GLU A 49 4.41 -12.63 0.97
CA GLU A 49 3.80 -12.88 2.28
C GLU A 49 4.05 -11.73 3.29
N ALA A 50 5.18 -11.03 3.17
CA ALA A 50 5.50 -9.90 4.04
C ALA A 50 4.49 -8.76 3.87
N GLY A 51 3.88 -8.60 2.70
CA GLY A 51 2.81 -7.64 2.45
C GLY A 51 1.50 -7.95 3.16
N LEU A 52 1.27 -9.22 3.53
CA LEU A 52 0.04 -9.69 4.20
C LEU A 52 0.15 -9.70 5.72
N LYS A 53 1.38 -9.70 6.25
CA LYS A 53 1.63 -9.50 7.67
C LYS A 53 1.04 -8.16 8.11
N VAL A 54 0.48 -8.13 9.31
CA VAL A 54 0.06 -6.88 9.94
C VAL A 54 1.35 -6.12 10.27
N THR A 55 1.81 -5.30 9.33
CA THR A 55 2.78 -4.26 9.63
C THR A 55 2.00 -3.18 10.35
N TYR A 56 2.22 -3.06 11.66
CA TYR A 56 2.04 -1.74 12.26
C TYR A 56 2.92 -0.79 11.45
N ASP A 57 2.39 0.39 11.13
CA ASP A 57 3.20 1.42 10.51
C ASP A 57 4.29 1.80 11.52
N THR A 58 5.43 1.12 11.44
CA THR A 58 6.58 1.31 12.32
C THR A 58 7.40 2.52 11.91
N LYS A 59 7.00 3.24 10.85
CA LYS A 59 7.60 4.52 10.56
C LYS A 59 7.34 5.42 11.75
N SER A 60 8.41 5.82 12.44
CA SER A 60 8.37 6.87 13.46
C SER A 60 7.63 8.07 12.88
N LYS A 61 6.89 8.79 13.73
CA LYS A 61 6.30 10.08 13.35
C LYS A 61 7.36 10.98 12.69
N GLU A 62 8.58 10.96 13.23
CA GLU A 62 9.74 11.70 12.72
C GLU A 62 10.11 11.30 11.29
N LEU A 63 10.02 10.01 10.94
CA LEU A 63 10.32 9.55 9.58
C LEU A 63 9.28 10.06 8.59
N LYS A 64 8.00 10.11 8.99
CA LYS A 64 6.93 10.65 8.14
C LYS A 64 7.06 12.16 7.96
N ASP A 65 7.34 12.87 9.05
CA ASP A 65 7.53 14.32 9.03
C ASP A 65 8.74 14.67 8.15
N ALA A 66 9.84 13.92 8.26
CA ALA A 66 11.03 14.07 7.41
C ALA A 66 10.76 13.74 5.93
N GLU A 67 9.97 12.71 5.63
CA GLU A 67 9.56 12.37 4.25
C GLU A 67 8.73 13.51 3.62
N GLU A 68 7.83 14.12 4.39
CA GLU A 68 7.01 15.24 3.94
C GLU A 68 7.85 16.50 3.72
N GLU A 69 8.75 16.81 4.65
CA GLU A 69 9.69 17.93 4.49
C GLU A 69 10.56 17.75 3.24
N ASN A 70 11.08 16.54 3.00
CA ASN A 70 11.88 16.25 1.81
C ASN A 70 11.08 16.45 0.52
N ARG A 71 9.79 16.04 0.52
CA ARG A 71 8.88 16.26 -0.62
C ARG A 71 8.67 17.75 -0.88
N ILE A 72 8.48 18.57 0.15
CA ILE A 72 8.32 20.02 0.03
C ILE A 72 9.60 20.66 -0.50
N LEU A 73 10.75 20.30 0.05
CA LEU A 73 12.05 20.82 -0.36
C LEU A 73 12.37 20.51 -1.82
N ARG A 74 12.12 19.27 -2.28
CA ARG A 74 12.29 18.89 -3.68
C ARG A 74 11.42 19.72 -4.62
N LYS A 75 10.17 19.98 -4.23
CA LYS A 75 9.26 20.83 -5.01
C LYS A 75 9.76 22.28 -5.07
N LEU A 76 10.22 22.84 -3.95
CA LEU A 76 10.74 24.19 -3.91
C LEU A 76 12.02 24.32 -4.74
N LEU A 77 12.93 23.34 -4.65
CA LEU A 77 14.14 23.30 -5.45
C LEU A 77 13.83 23.26 -6.95
N SER A 78 12.94 22.37 -7.38
CA SER A 78 12.53 22.28 -8.78
C SER A 78 11.92 23.61 -9.29
N ASN A 79 11.08 24.26 -8.49
CA ASN A 79 10.56 25.59 -8.83
C ASN A 79 11.67 26.64 -8.96
N LYS A 80 12.67 26.61 -8.07
CA LYS A 80 13.81 27.52 -8.11
C LYS A 80 14.73 27.28 -9.31
N GLU A 81 14.94 26.03 -9.69
CA GLU A 81 15.70 25.66 -10.89
C GLU A 81 15.01 26.20 -12.15
N ILE A 82 13.69 26.04 -12.27
CA ILE A 82 12.90 26.60 -13.38
C ILE A 82 13.01 28.13 -13.41
N GLU A 83 12.87 28.80 -12.26
CA GLU A 83 12.99 30.26 -12.16
C GLU A 83 14.37 30.75 -12.64
N LEU A 84 15.44 30.05 -12.26
CA LEU A 84 16.81 30.37 -12.69
C LEU A 84 17.04 30.11 -14.18
N GLU A 85 16.44 29.06 -14.73
CA GLU A 85 16.52 28.76 -16.16
C GLU A 85 15.88 29.88 -16.99
N VAL A 86 14.66 30.30 -16.62
CA VAL A 86 13.98 31.44 -17.25
C VAL A 86 14.80 32.72 -17.14
N GLN A 87 15.44 32.99 -16.00
CA GLN A 87 16.30 34.17 -15.85
C GLN A 87 17.56 34.15 -16.73
N ARG A 88 18.09 32.97 -17.08
CA ARG A 88 19.26 32.83 -17.94
C ARG A 88 18.95 32.98 -19.42
N GLU A 89 17.69 32.81 -19.80
CA GLU A 89 17.21 32.96 -21.19
C GLU A 89 16.80 34.41 -21.54
N LEU A 90 16.85 35.34 -20.57
CA LEU A 90 16.62 36.78 -20.74
C LEU A 90 17.94 37.55 -20.89
#